data_AF-A0A256W852-F1
#
_entry.id   AF-A0A256W852-F1
#
_cell.length_a   1.000
_cell.length_b   1.000
_cell.length_c   1.000
_cell.angle_alpha   90.00
_cell.angle_beta   90.00
_cell.angle_gamma   90.00
#
_symmetry.space_group_name_H-M   'P 1'
#
loop_
_entity.id
_entity.type
_entity.pdbx_description
1 polymer ?
#
loop_
_entity_poly.entity_id
_entity_poly.type
_entity_poly.pdbx_seq_one_letter_code
_entity_poly.pdbx_strand_id
1 'polypeptide(L)' 'MKTKIKSLFLLHLIALFVFPQVLTATIINVPDEQSSIQAGINAASNGDTILVQLNNYQWQRLG' A
#
# COMPACT_ATOMS: atom_id res chain seq x y z
N MET A 1 16.78 -34.86 -14.93
CA MET A 1 16.30 -33.47 -15.19
C MET A 1 14.90 -33.20 -14.62
N LYS A 2 13.90 -34.06 -14.88
CA LYS A 2 12.50 -33.88 -14.44
C LYS A 2 12.29 -33.84 -12.90
N THR A 3 13.07 -34.59 -12.13
CA THR A 3 13.01 -34.61 -10.65
C THR A 3 13.60 -33.36 -10.00
N LYS A 4 14.66 -32.79 -10.59
CA LYS A 4 15.23 -31.52 -10.12
C LYS A 4 14.25 -30.36 -10.31
N ILE A 5 13.56 -30.29 -11.45
CA ILE A 5 12.55 -29.24 -11.72
C ILE A 5 11.39 -29.29 -10.72
N LYS A 6 10.88 -30.48 -10.38
CA LYS A 6 9.84 -30.65 -9.35
C LYS A 6 10.32 -30.21 -7.97
N SER A 7 11.55 -30.55 -7.61
CA SER A 7 12.16 -30.14 -6.35
C SER A 7 12.38 -28.62 -6.28
N LEU A 8 12.82 -27.98 -7.37
CA LEU A 8 12.92 -26.53 -7.47
C LEU A 8 11.56 -25.84 -7.36
N PHE A 9 10.53 -26.39 -8.00
CA PHE A 9 9.17 -25.87 -7.92
C PHE A 9 8.60 -25.98 -6.49
N LEU A 10 8.84 -27.11 -5.83
CA LEU A 10 8.43 -27.32 -4.43
C LEU A 10 9.17 -26.36 -3.47
N LEU A 11 10.47 -26.16 -3.67
CA LEU A 11 11.25 -25.21 -2.86
C LEU A 11 10.73 -23.78 -3.02
N HIS A 12 10.33 -23.39 -4.23
CA HIS A 12 9.76 -22.08 -4.49
C HIS A 12 8.40 -21.89 -3.81
N LEU A 13 7.52 -22.90 -3.82
CA LEU A 13 6.25 -22.87 -3.10
C LEU A 13 6.43 -22.76 -1.58
N ILE A 14 7.42 -23.47 -1.03
CA ILE A 14 7.75 -23.37 0.40
C ILE A 14 8.29 -21.97 0.72
N ALA A 15 9.16 -21.41 -0.13
CA ALA A 15 9.69 -20.06 0.07
C ALA A 15 8.57 -19.00 0.08
N LEU A 16 7.55 -19.12 -0.78
CA LEU A 16 6.39 -18.22 -0.80
C LEU A 16 5.58 -18.25 0.51
N PHE A 17 5.58 -19.37 1.23
CA PHE A 17 4.82 -19.55 2.47
C PHE A 17 5.62 -19.20 3.73
N VAL A 18 6.94 -19.33 3.68
CA VAL A 18 7.84 -19.05 4.82
C VAL A 18 8.23 -17.58 4.90
N PHE A 19 8.16 -16.83 3.79
CA PHE A 19 8.33 -15.37 3.80
C PHE A 19 7.00 -14.67 4.11
N PRO A 20 6.80 -14.15 5.34
CA PRO A 20 5.60 -13.36 5.63
C PRO A 20 5.56 -12.17 4.68
N GLN A 21 4.43 -12.05 3.96
CA GLN A 21 4.14 -10.85 3.18
C GLN A 21 3.85 -9.74 4.21
N VAL A 22 4.84 -8.88 4.47
CA VAL A 22 4.66 -7.77 5.41
C VAL A 22 3.72 -6.76 4.75
N LEU A 23 2.44 -6.81 5.13
CA LEU A 23 1.48 -5.76 4.79
C LEU A 23 1.72 -4.60 5.75
N THR A 24 2.25 -3.50 5.24
CA THR A 24 2.41 -2.26 5.99
C THR A 24 1.28 -1.30 5.62
N ALA A 25 0.62 -0.76 6.63
CA ALA A 25 -0.26 0.39 6.49
C ALA A 25 0.47 1.62 7.05
N THR A 26 0.35 2.76 6.37
CA THR A 26 0.88 4.04 6.82
C THR A 26 -0.24 5.03 7.19
N ILE A 27 0.13 6.05 7.96
CA ILE A 27 -0.71 7.22 8.17
C ILE A 27 -0.25 8.29 7.17
N ILE A 28 -1.17 8.77 6.34
CA ILE A 28 -0.95 9.88 5.41
C ILE A 28 -1.57 11.13 6.02
N ASN A 29 -0.74 12.13 6.33
CA ASN A 29 -1.13 13.37 6.97
C ASN A 29 -1.55 14.41 5.93
N VAL A 30 -2.76 14.92 6.08
CA VAL A 30 -3.28 16.04 5.28
C VAL A 30 -3.44 17.23 6.23
N PRO A 31 -2.78 18.39 5.97
CA PRO A 31 -2.08 18.77 4.74
C PRO A 31 -0.58 18.43 4.68
N ASP A 32 0.04 17.97 5.77
CA ASP A 32 1.49 17.93 5.93
C ASP A 32 2.23 17.14 4.82
N GLU A 33 1.66 16.03 4.36
CA GLU A 33 2.20 15.20 3.28
C GLU A 33 1.44 15.38 1.97
N GLN A 34 0.13 15.63 2.03
CA GLN A 34 -0.73 15.79 0.86
C GLN A 34 -1.59 17.04 1.00
N SER A 35 -1.50 17.96 0.05
CA SER A 35 -2.11 19.30 0.13
C SER A 35 -3.64 19.32 0.08
N SER A 36 -4.28 18.22 -0.28
CA SER A 36 -5.75 18.08 -0.29
C SER A 36 -6.17 16.67 0.10
N ILE A 37 -7.43 16.55 0.53
CA ILE A 37 -8.04 15.26 0.86
C ILE A 37 -8.02 14.31 -0.35
N GLN A 38 -8.30 14.81 -1.56
CA GLN A 38 -8.29 13.98 -2.78
C GLN A 38 -6.89 13.46 -3.12
N ALA A 39 -5.85 14.28 -2.92
CA ALA A 39 -4.46 13.83 -3.10
C ALA A 39 -4.10 12.73 -2.11
N GLY A 40 -4.52 12.86 -0.84
CA GLY A 40 -4.41 11.81 0.17
C GLY A 40 -5.09 10.51 -0.23
N ILE A 41 -6.32 10.59 -0.76
CA ILE A 41 -7.07 9.41 -1.25
C ILE A 41 -6.35 8.75 -2.43
N ASN A 42 -5.85 9.53 -3.37
CA ASN A 42 -5.16 9.00 -4.55
C ASN A 42 -3.82 8.33 -4.19
N ALA A 43 -3.16 8.80 -3.12
CA ALA A 43 -1.89 8.25 -2.64
C ALA A 43 -2.06 7.00 -1.75
N ALA A 44 -3.22 6.84 -1.12
CA ALA A 44 -3.48 5.76 -0.17
C ALA A 44 -3.58 4.38 -0.86
N SER A 45 -2.96 3.39 -0.25
CA SER A 45 -3.16 1.96 -0.54
C SER A 45 -4.12 1.34 0.48
N ASN A 46 -4.58 0.12 0.19
CA ASN A 46 -5.46 -0.59 1.10
C ASN A 46 -4.80 -0.80 2.47
N GLY A 47 -5.50 -0.41 3.53
CA GLY A 47 -5.00 -0.45 4.91
C GLY A 47 -4.46 0.89 5.40
N ASP A 48 -4.11 1.83 4.53
CA ASP A 48 -3.62 3.14 4.94
C ASP A 48 -4.73 3.96 5.60
N THR A 49 -4.33 4.85 6.51
CA THR A 49 -5.22 5.81 7.17
C THR A 49 -4.89 7.22 6.74
N ILE A 50 -5.90 7.97 6.30
CA ILE A 50 -5.75 9.39 6.00
C ILE A 50 -6.08 10.17 7.27
N LEU A 51 -5.06 10.80 7.87
CA LEU A 51 -5.23 11.67 9.04
C LEU A 51 -5.42 13.12 8.56
N VAL A 52 -6.68 13.57 8.57
CA VAL A 52 -7.05 14.92 8.15
C VAL A 52 -7.01 15.86 9.37
N GLN A 53 -6.08 16.81 9.35
CA GLN A 53 -6.01 17.86 10.35
C GLN A 53 -7.12 18.90 10.13
N LEU A 54 -7.48 19.61 11.19
CA LEU A 54 -8.44 20.71 11.12
C LEU A 54 -7.86 21.87 10.30
N ASN A 55 -8.29 22.00 9.05
CA ASN A 55 -7.88 23.05 8.12
C ASN A 55 -9.01 23.37 7.12
N ASN A 56 -8.92 24.51 6.43
CA ASN A 56 -9.83 24.90 5.35
C ASN A 56 -9.35 24.31 4.01
N TYR A 57 -9.83 23.12 3.67
CA TYR A 57 -9.53 22.49 2.39
C TYR A 57 -10.43 23.03 1.27
N GLN A 58 -9.82 23.53 0.20
CA GLN A 58 -10.54 23.93 -1.00
C GLN A 58 -10.74 22.70 -1.89
N TRP A 59 -11.99 22.33 -2.14
CA TRP A 59 -12.31 21.33 -3.14
C TRP A 59 -12.15 21.96 -4.52
N GLN A 60 -11.12 21.57 -5.27
CA GLN A 60 -10.99 21.96 -6.67
C GLN A 60 -12.08 21.23 -7.47
N ARG A 61 -13.18 21.92 -7.75
CA ARG A 61 -14.15 21.48 -8.75
C ARG A 61 -13.40 21.38 -10.08
N LEU A 62 -13.22 20.15 -10.58
CA LEU A 62 -12.79 19.93 -11.94
C LEU A 62 -13.87 20.53 -12.85
N GLY A 63 -13.51 21.59 -13.58
CA GLY A 63 -14.33 22.19 -14.62
C GLY A 63 -14.35 21.33 -15.87
#